data_AF-A0A3P0XBD6-F1
#
_entry.id   AF-A0A3P0XBD6-F1
#
_cell.length_a   1.000
_cell.length_b   1.000
_cell.length_c   1.000
_cell.angle_alpha   90.00
_cell.angle_beta   90.00
_cell.angle_gamma   90.00
#
_symmetry.space_group_name_H-M   'P 1'
#
loop_
_entity.id
_entity.type
_entity.pdbx_description
1 polymer ?
#
loop_
_entity_poly.entity_id
_entity_poly.type
_entity_poly.pdbx_seq_one_letter_code
_entity_poly.pdbx_strand_id
1 'polypeptide(L)'
;MGGTAVYARRSSIRLDGRNWEDILSAMEPMDVDGLHCVATDYLDPQKGQISMEPEVIWHLLGGELGLRRMRNNADLLLSLAAHAAQWNTEEGAIVAERMRRDALRLRSALRQIRLGMFSQIFTGRHWVSVPFQLQEAASAYYLMRQRLLALYETSHVGLLPQLAQAI
;
A
#
# COMPACT_ATOMS: atom_id res chain seq x y z
N MET A 1 4.98 -27.83 -31.10
CA MET A 1 5.59 -28.52 -29.94
C MET A 1 6.71 -27.63 -29.44
N GLY A 2 6.71 -27.00 -28.27
CA GLY A 2 5.99 -27.21 -27.02
C GLY A 2 7.00 -26.83 -25.93
N GLY A 3 6.66 -25.92 -25.00
CA GLY A 3 7.58 -25.57 -23.92
C GLY A 3 7.33 -24.22 -23.26
N THR A 4 6.12 -23.96 -22.79
CA THR A 4 5.84 -22.89 -21.82
C THR A 4 6.43 -23.29 -20.46
N ALA A 5 7.58 -22.73 -20.12
CA ALA A 5 8.15 -22.88 -18.77
C ALA A 5 7.39 -21.97 -17.80
N VAL A 6 6.44 -22.60 -17.10
CA VAL A 6 5.70 -22.09 -15.95
C VAL A 6 6.68 -21.59 -14.88
N TYR A 7 6.91 -20.28 -14.83
CA TYR A 7 7.50 -19.63 -13.66
C TYR A 7 6.42 -19.39 -12.62
N ALA A 8 5.94 -20.46 -11.99
CA ALA A 8 5.19 -20.37 -10.74
C ALA A 8 6.18 -20.01 -9.62
N ARG A 9 6.49 -18.71 -9.51
CA ARG A 9 7.27 -18.17 -8.41
C ARG A 9 6.42 -18.28 -7.14
N ARG A 10 6.67 -19.35 -6.38
CA ARG A 10 6.28 -19.51 -4.98
C ARG A 10 6.78 -18.29 -4.19
N SER A 11 5.96 -17.24 -4.11
CA SER A 11 6.06 -16.28 -3.03
C SER A 11 5.38 -16.92 -1.84
N SER A 12 6.18 -17.60 -1.02
CA SER A 12 5.77 -18.07 0.30
C SER A 12 5.54 -16.85 1.19
N ILE A 13 4.43 -16.15 0.96
CA ILE A 13 3.73 -15.50 2.05
C ILE A 13 3.34 -16.68 2.94
N ARG A 14 3.94 -16.78 4.13
CA ARG A 14 3.39 -17.62 5.18
C ARG A 14 1.98 -17.07 5.42
N LEU A 15 1.01 -17.64 4.72
CA LEU A 15 -0.39 -17.58 5.10
C LEU A 15 -0.43 -18.34 6.43
N ASP A 16 -0.10 -17.65 7.52
CA ASP A 16 -0.70 -18.01 8.80
C ASP A 16 -2.18 -18.19 8.49
N GLY A 17 -2.77 -19.32 8.85
CA GLY A 17 -4.16 -19.68 8.56
C GLY A 17 -5.20 -18.78 9.24
N ARG A 18 -4.93 -17.48 9.34
CA ARG A 18 -5.87 -16.44 9.71
C ARG A 18 -7.01 -16.45 8.71
N ASN A 19 -8.22 -16.51 9.24
CA ASN A 19 -9.40 -16.34 8.44
C ASN A 19 -9.44 -14.88 7.93
N TRP A 20 -10.18 -14.63 6.84
CA TRP A 20 -10.34 -13.29 6.26
C TRP A 20 -10.77 -12.24 7.32
N GLU A 21 -11.63 -12.63 8.25
CA GLU A 21 -12.09 -11.82 9.38
C GLU A 21 -10.95 -11.46 10.36
N ASP A 22 -10.02 -12.38 10.62
CA ASP A 22 -8.85 -12.14 11.48
C ASP A 22 -7.86 -11.17 10.84
N ILE A 23 -7.75 -11.20 9.50
CA ILE A 23 -6.90 -10.28 8.76
C ILE A 23 -7.50 -8.87 8.80
N LEU A 24 -8.81 -8.74 8.60
CA LEU A 24 -9.50 -7.46 8.67
C LEU A 24 -9.48 -6.85 10.06
N SER A 25 -9.75 -7.63 11.09
CA SER A 25 -9.72 -7.14 12.48
C SER A 25 -8.32 -6.71 12.95
N ALA A 26 -7.26 -7.19 12.28
CA ALA A 26 -5.89 -6.76 12.53
C ALA A 26 -5.51 -5.45 11.80
N MET A 27 -6.36 -4.92 10.92
CA MET A 27 -6.10 -3.65 10.23
C MET A 27 -6.11 -2.50 11.23
N GLU A 28 -5.05 -1.69 11.19
CA GLU A 28 -4.97 -0.50 12.03
C GLU A 28 -5.69 0.68 11.38
N PRO A 29 -6.47 1.48 12.13
CA PRO A 29 -7.18 2.62 11.57
C PRO A 29 -6.20 3.69 11.05
N MET A 30 -6.52 4.24 9.88
CA MET A 30 -5.78 5.29 9.21
C MET A 30 -6.72 6.41 8.75
N ASP A 31 -6.18 7.63 8.66
CA ASP A 31 -6.87 8.75 8.02
C ASP A 31 -6.92 8.52 6.51
N VAL A 32 -8.06 8.00 6.05
CA VAL A 32 -8.31 7.68 4.65
C VAL A 32 -8.38 8.94 3.79
N ASP A 33 -8.90 10.03 4.32
CA ASP A 33 -9.09 11.29 3.59
C ASP A 33 -7.74 11.98 3.38
N GLY A 34 -6.92 12.05 4.44
CA GLY A 34 -5.55 12.55 4.36
C GLY A 34 -4.69 11.73 3.40
N LEU A 35 -4.78 10.40 3.47
CA LEU A 35 -4.12 9.50 2.52
C LEU A 35 -4.58 9.73 1.08
N HIS A 36 -5.89 9.82 0.85
CA HIS A 36 -6.45 10.04 -0.48
C HIS A 36 -5.94 11.37 -1.06
N CYS A 37 -6.02 12.45 -0.28
CA CYS A 37 -5.54 13.78 -0.67
C CYS A 37 -4.07 13.74 -1.15
N VAL A 38 -3.17 13.17 -0.34
CA VAL A 38 -1.74 13.06 -0.66
C VAL A 38 -1.51 12.16 -1.88
N ALA A 39 -2.21 11.03 -1.96
CA ALA A 39 -2.06 10.08 -3.06
C ALA A 39 -2.52 10.68 -4.40
N THR A 40 -3.65 11.38 -4.43
CA THR A 40 -4.18 11.98 -5.66
C THR A 40 -3.34 13.15 -6.15
N ASP A 41 -2.80 13.97 -5.25
CA ASP A 41 -1.86 15.05 -5.60
C ASP A 41 -0.62 14.52 -6.34
N TYR A 42 -0.15 13.32 -5.96
CA TYR A 42 0.97 12.67 -6.64
C TYR A 42 0.58 11.95 -7.94
N LEU A 43 -0.59 11.32 -7.99
CA LEU A 43 -1.03 10.48 -9.12
C LEU A 43 -1.64 11.28 -10.27
N ASP A 44 -2.27 12.42 -9.98
CA ASP A 44 -2.84 13.33 -10.97
C ASP A 44 -2.12 14.68 -10.91
N PRO A 45 -0.91 14.78 -11.49
CA PRO A 45 -0.12 15.99 -11.47
C PRO A 45 -0.78 17.07 -12.33
N GLN A 46 -1.57 17.96 -11.71
CA GLN A 46 -2.03 19.16 -12.41
C GLN A 46 -0.83 20.08 -12.66
N LYS A 47 -0.86 20.81 -13.79
CA LYS A 47 0.23 21.73 -14.16
C LYS A 47 0.48 22.76 -13.04
N GLY A 48 1.66 22.69 -12.42
CA GLY A 48 2.12 23.67 -11.43
C GLY A 48 1.95 23.29 -9.95
N GLN A 49 1.47 22.09 -9.62
CA GLN A 49 1.27 21.67 -8.23
C GLN A 49 2.41 20.77 -7.74
N ILE A 50 3.43 21.40 -7.15
CA ILE A 50 4.05 20.85 -5.94
C ILE A 50 3.35 21.60 -4.81
N SER A 51 2.08 21.26 -4.53
CA SER A 51 1.21 22.14 -3.75
C SER A 51 1.30 21.90 -2.24
N MET A 52 1.66 20.70 -1.81
CA MET A 52 1.67 20.37 -0.39
C MET A 52 3.06 20.50 0.22
N GLU A 53 3.13 21.27 1.30
CA GLU A 53 4.33 21.37 2.10
C GLU A 53 4.65 20.02 2.78
N PRO A 54 5.93 19.66 2.93
CA PRO A 54 6.36 18.39 3.51
C PRO A 54 5.76 18.08 4.88
N GLU A 55 5.63 19.11 5.72
CA GLU A 55 5.09 19.01 7.08
C GLU A 55 3.59 18.71 7.05
N VAL A 56 2.86 19.31 6.09
CA VAL A 56 1.44 19.03 5.86
C VAL A 56 1.26 17.58 5.42
N ILE A 57 2.07 17.09 4.48
CA ILE A 57 2.03 15.69 4.04
C ILE A 57 2.31 14.76 5.22
N TRP A 58 3.33 15.04 6.01
CA TRP A 58 3.70 14.25 7.18
C TRP A 58 2.55 14.15 8.18
N HIS A 59 1.87 15.27 8.47
CA HIS A 59 0.74 15.30 9.39
C HIS A 59 -0.49 14.58 8.85
N LEU A 60 -0.85 14.79 7.58
CA LEU A 60 -1.97 14.10 6.91
C LEU A 60 -1.78 12.58 6.91
N LEU A 61 -0.53 12.11 6.81
CA LEU A 61 -0.21 10.68 6.87
C LEU A 61 -0.08 10.15 8.31
N GLY A 62 -0.37 10.95 9.34
CA GLY A 62 -0.31 10.55 10.74
C GLY A 62 1.11 10.42 11.32
N GLY A 63 2.09 11.07 10.68
CA GLY A 63 3.49 11.05 11.07
C GLY A 63 4.10 9.66 11.11
N GLU A 64 5.09 9.44 12.00
CA GLU A 64 5.79 8.16 12.06
C GLU A 64 4.86 6.99 12.39
N LEU A 65 3.90 7.21 13.28
CA LEU A 65 2.93 6.19 13.65
C LEU A 65 2.10 5.79 12.43
N GLY A 66 1.53 6.76 11.71
CA GLY A 66 0.74 6.47 10.50
C GLY A 66 1.54 5.78 9.40
N LEU A 67 2.83 6.11 9.21
CA LEU A 67 3.71 5.37 8.30
C LEU A 67 3.98 3.93 8.74
N ARG A 68 4.05 3.67 10.05
CA ARG A 68 4.16 2.31 10.60
C ARG A 68 2.86 1.53 10.34
N ARG A 69 1.70 2.13 10.60
CA ARG A 69 0.37 1.54 10.30
C ARG A 69 0.24 1.20 8.83
N MET A 70 0.59 2.15 7.95
CA MET A 70 0.57 1.97 6.49
C MET A 70 1.37 0.74 6.05
N ARG A 71 2.56 0.55 6.63
CA ARG A 71 3.38 -0.63 6.35
C ARG A 71 2.72 -1.92 6.82
N ASN A 72 2.22 -1.95 8.05
CA ASN A 72 1.58 -3.14 8.63
C ASN A 72 0.33 -3.52 7.83
N ASN A 73 -0.52 -2.54 7.56
CA ASN A 73 -1.72 -2.70 6.76
C ASN A 73 -1.41 -3.17 5.34
N ALA A 74 -0.34 -2.68 4.70
CA ALA A 74 0.03 -3.15 3.36
C ALA A 74 0.30 -4.66 3.32
N ASP A 75 0.88 -5.23 4.39
CA ASP A 75 1.11 -6.67 4.50
C ASP A 75 -0.20 -7.44 4.68
N LEU A 76 -1.16 -6.87 5.40
CA LEU A 76 -2.53 -7.40 5.54
C LEU A 76 -3.29 -7.33 4.21
N LEU A 77 -3.22 -6.21 3.47
CA LEU A 77 -3.83 -6.08 2.13
C LEU A 77 -3.30 -7.13 1.15
N LEU A 78 -2.00 -7.44 1.19
CA LEU A 78 -1.43 -8.53 0.37
C LEU A 78 -1.96 -9.91 0.77
N SER A 79 -2.20 -10.11 2.07
CA SER A 79 -2.78 -11.35 2.59
C SER A 79 -4.24 -11.48 2.11
N LEU A 80 -5.03 -10.41 2.19
CA LEU A 80 -6.39 -10.36 1.66
C LEU A 80 -6.43 -10.63 0.14
N ALA A 81 -5.51 -10.03 -0.63
CA ALA A 81 -5.41 -10.29 -2.07
C ALA A 81 -5.10 -11.76 -2.37
N ALA A 82 -4.24 -12.39 -1.57
CA ALA A 82 -3.92 -13.81 -1.70
C ALA A 82 -5.13 -14.71 -1.34
N HIS A 83 -5.95 -14.31 -0.37
CA HIS A 83 -7.22 -14.99 -0.07
C HIS A 83 -8.21 -14.87 -1.25
N ALA A 84 -8.41 -13.67 -1.80
CA ALA A 84 -9.32 -13.46 -2.93
C ALA A 84 -8.87 -14.20 -4.20
N ALA A 85 -7.57 -14.29 -4.45
CA ALA A 85 -7.01 -15.03 -5.59
C ALA A 85 -7.30 -16.54 -5.58
N GLN A 86 -7.75 -17.11 -4.45
CA GLN A 86 -8.19 -18.52 -4.40
C GLN A 86 -9.50 -18.75 -5.18
N TRP A 87 -10.31 -17.70 -5.35
CA TRP A 87 -11.66 -17.77 -5.94
C TRP A 87 -11.69 -17.27 -7.38
N ASN A 88 -10.79 -16.33 -7.73
CA ASN A 88 -10.55 -15.87 -9.09
C ASN A 88 -9.04 -15.92 -9.38
N THR A 89 -8.59 -17.09 -9.86
CA THR A 89 -7.16 -17.42 -9.94
C THR A 89 -6.39 -16.60 -10.96
N GLU A 90 -6.99 -16.25 -12.10
CA GLU A 90 -6.29 -15.50 -13.14
C GLU A 90 -6.22 -14.00 -12.82
N GLU A 91 -7.38 -13.36 -12.60
CA GLU A 91 -7.43 -11.93 -12.27
C GLU A 91 -6.81 -11.66 -10.90
N GLY A 92 -7.08 -12.51 -9.92
CA GLY A 92 -6.52 -12.41 -8.58
C GLY A 92 -5.00 -12.56 -8.55
N ALA A 93 -4.42 -13.43 -9.38
CA ALA A 93 -2.96 -13.53 -9.49
C ALA A 93 -2.34 -12.25 -10.08
N ILE A 94 -2.97 -11.66 -11.11
CA ILE A 94 -2.51 -10.42 -11.73
C ILE A 94 -2.59 -9.25 -10.74
N VAL A 95 -3.72 -9.11 -10.05
CA VAL A 95 -3.93 -8.07 -9.04
C VAL A 95 -2.97 -8.23 -7.87
N ALA A 96 -2.83 -9.44 -7.32
CA ALA A 96 -1.90 -9.72 -6.23
C ALA A 96 -0.46 -9.38 -6.61
N GLU A 97 -0.04 -9.68 -7.84
CA GLU A 97 1.31 -9.34 -8.30
C GLU A 97 1.51 -7.82 -8.47
N ARG A 98 0.51 -7.09 -8.98
CA ARG A 98 0.55 -5.62 -9.01
C ARG A 98 0.70 -5.06 -7.60
N MET A 99 -0.13 -5.52 -6.66
CA MET A 99 -0.06 -5.11 -5.26
C MET A 99 1.28 -5.44 -4.62
N ARG A 100 1.91 -6.59 -4.94
CA ARG A 100 3.27 -6.90 -4.45
C ARG A 100 4.30 -5.87 -4.92
N ARG A 101 4.20 -5.40 -6.18
CA ARG A 101 5.09 -4.36 -6.70
C ARG A 101 4.85 -3.02 -6.01
N ASP A 102 3.60 -2.65 -5.76
CA ASP A 102 3.28 -1.44 -4.99
C ASP A 102 3.82 -1.53 -3.56
N ALA A 103 3.66 -2.67 -2.90
CA ALA A 103 4.18 -2.91 -1.55
C ALA A 103 5.71 -2.79 -1.50
N LEU A 104 6.42 -3.21 -2.55
CA LEU A 104 7.87 -3.01 -2.66
C LEU A 104 8.24 -1.54 -2.79
N ARG A 105 7.49 -0.76 -3.60
CA ARG A 105 7.67 0.70 -3.71
C ARG A 105 7.42 1.39 -2.38
N LEU A 106 6.30 1.08 -1.73
CA LEU A 106 5.96 1.56 -0.39
C LEU A 106 7.10 1.28 0.60
N ARG A 107 7.56 0.03 0.69
CA ARG A 107 8.64 -0.37 1.61
C ARG A 107 9.96 0.35 1.31
N SER A 108 10.27 0.57 0.03
CA SER A 108 11.45 1.32 -0.39
C SER A 108 11.35 2.79 0.04
N ALA A 109 10.23 3.44 -0.26
CA ALA A 109 9.96 4.83 0.10
C ALA A 109 10.03 5.03 1.63
N LEU A 110 9.36 4.18 2.41
CA LEU A 110 9.43 4.20 3.88
C LEU A 110 10.85 4.00 4.42
N ARG A 111 11.67 3.16 3.77
CA ARG A 111 13.08 2.97 4.14
C ARG A 111 13.88 4.23 3.88
N GLN A 112 13.69 4.87 2.74
CA GLN A 112 14.35 6.12 2.38
C GLN A 112 13.96 7.25 3.34
N ILE A 113 12.69 7.37 3.73
CA ILE A 113 12.23 8.32 4.76
C ILE A 113 12.99 8.09 6.08
N ARG A 114 13.04 6.84 6.56
CA ARG A 114 13.79 6.52 7.78
C ARG A 114 15.27 6.89 7.68
N LEU A 115 15.92 6.52 6.59
CA LEU A 115 17.34 6.86 6.35
C LEU A 115 17.56 8.38 6.29
N GLY A 116 16.64 9.12 5.67
CA GLY A 116 16.66 10.58 5.63
C GLY A 116 16.54 11.21 7.01
N MET A 117 15.61 10.73 7.84
CA MET A 117 15.46 11.19 9.23
C MET A 117 16.73 10.93 10.05
N PHE A 118 17.30 9.73 9.97
CA PHE A 118 18.57 9.43 10.64
C PHE A 118 19.69 10.35 10.15
N SER A 119 19.84 10.52 8.84
CA SER A 119 20.87 11.38 8.26
C SER A 119 20.78 12.82 8.77
N GLN A 120 19.58 13.40 8.89
CA GLN A 120 19.41 14.74 9.45
C GLN A 120 19.89 14.81 10.91
N ILE A 121 19.52 13.82 11.74
CA ILE A 121 19.93 13.78 13.15
C ILE A 121 21.46 13.75 13.28
N PHE A 122 22.15 13.01 12.40
CA PHE A 122 23.60 12.82 12.47
C PHE A 122 24.42 13.88 11.73
N THR A 123 23.92 14.44 10.62
CA THR A 123 24.70 15.30 9.72
C THR A 123 24.12 16.70 9.52
N GLY A 124 22.93 16.98 10.06
CA GLY A 124 22.23 18.26 9.89
C GLY A 124 21.83 18.57 8.45
N ARG A 125 21.95 17.60 7.52
CA ARG A 125 21.69 17.81 6.09
C ARG A 125 20.20 17.84 5.78
N HIS A 126 19.80 18.77 4.91
CA HIS A 126 18.40 19.10 4.62
C HIS A 126 17.62 18.03 3.81
N TRP A 127 16.31 18.03 4.06
CA TRP A 127 15.25 17.08 3.73
C TRP A 127 14.73 17.07 2.27
N VAL A 128 15.57 17.28 1.26
CA VAL A 128 15.06 17.58 -0.09
C VAL A 128 14.22 16.45 -0.71
N SER A 129 14.47 15.17 -0.38
CA SER A 129 13.77 14.05 -1.01
C SER A 129 12.57 13.50 -0.24
N VAL A 130 12.53 13.67 1.09
CA VAL A 130 11.51 13.09 2.00
C VAL A 130 10.07 13.33 1.55
N PRO A 131 9.68 14.52 1.04
CA PRO A 131 8.30 14.77 0.61
C PRO A 131 7.87 13.87 -0.54
N PHE A 132 8.78 13.68 -1.51
CA PHE A 132 8.56 12.79 -2.64
C PHE A 132 8.36 11.33 -2.19
N GLN A 133 9.15 10.88 -1.21
CA GLN A 133 8.97 9.53 -0.67
C GLN A 133 7.68 9.37 0.14
N LEU A 134 7.21 10.41 0.82
CA LEU A 134 5.92 10.37 1.52
C LEU A 134 4.77 10.21 0.52
N GLN A 135 4.79 10.98 -0.56
CA GLN A 135 3.83 10.87 -1.66
C GLN A 135 3.92 9.52 -2.38
N GLU A 136 5.13 9.01 -2.62
CA GLU A 136 5.33 7.68 -3.24
C GLU A 136 4.79 6.55 -2.33
N ALA A 137 5.01 6.65 -1.02
CA ALA A 137 4.45 5.71 -0.05
C ALA A 137 2.91 5.77 -0.05
N ALA A 138 2.35 6.97 0.08
CA ALA A 138 0.90 7.21 0.10
C ALA A 138 0.23 6.69 -1.18
N SER A 139 0.75 7.04 -2.35
CA SER A 139 0.19 6.63 -3.64
C SER A 139 0.29 5.12 -3.86
N ALA A 140 1.40 4.48 -3.49
CA ALA A 140 1.53 3.03 -3.57
C ALA A 140 0.49 2.32 -2.67
N TYR A 141 0.35 2.76 -1.42
CA TYR A 141 -0.63 2.19 -0.50
C TYR A 141 -2.08 2.44 -0.95
N TYR A 142 -2.38 3.65 -1.43
CA TYR A 142 -3.68 3.98 -2.00
C TYR A 142 -4.05 3.07 -3.18
N LEU A 143 -3.13 2.87 -4.12
CA LEU A 143 -3.35 1.98 -5.26
C LEU A 143 -3.56 0.52 -4.84
N MET A 144 -2.87 0.05 -3.78
CA MET A 144 -3.12 -1.28 -3.22
C MET A 144 -4.56 -1.43 -2.72
N ARG A 145 -5.08 -0.43 -1.99
CA ARG A 145 -6.47 -0.42 -1.52
C ARG A 145 -7.46 -0.45 -2.68
N GLN A 146 -7.30 0.43 -3.67
CA GLN A 146 -8.19 0.50 -4.84
C GLN A 146 -8.20 -0.82 -5.64
N ARG A 147 -7.04 -1.43 -5.85
CA ARG A 147 -6.93 -2.72 -6.54
C ARG A 147 -7.56 -3.86 -5.76
N LEU A 148 -7.44 -3.84 -4.43
CA LEU A 148 -8.08 -4.84 -3.59
C LEU A 148 -9.61 -4.70 -3.61
N LEU A 149 -10.14 -3.48 -3.50
CA LEU A 149 -11.58 -3.22 -3.60
C LEU A 149 -12.13 -3.71 -4.94
N ALA A 150 -11.48 -3.35 -6.05
CA ALA A 150 -11.87 -3.82 -7.38
C ALA A 150 -11.85 -5.37 -7.50
N LEU A 151 -10.87 -6.03 -6.87
CA LEU A 151 -10.81 -7.50 -6.86
C LEU A 151 -11.97 -8.13 -6.07
N TYR A 152 -12.38 -7.50 -4.97
CA TYR A 152 -13.52 -7.98 -4.16
C TYR A 152 -14.86 -7.65 -4.80
N GLU A 153 -14.98 -6.55 -5.56
CA GLU A 153 -16.15 -6.25 -6.39
C GLU A 153 -16.42 -7.35 -7.41
N THR A 154 -15.38 -7.84 -8.10
CA THR A 154 -15.54 -8.89 -9.13
C THR A 154 -15.67 -10.29 -8.53
N SER A 155 -15.07 -10.54 -7.37
CA SER A 155 -15.02 -11.88 -6.77
C SER A 155 -16.14 -12.14 -5.78
N HIS A 156 -16.46 -11.20 -4.86
CA HIS A 156 -17.41 -11.41 -3.74
C HIS A 156 -18.06 -10.09 -3.27
N VAL A 157 -19.17 -9.68 -3.92
CA VAL A 157 -19.94 -8.47 -3.57
C VAL A 157 -20.39 -8.47 -2.09
N GLY A 158 -20.63 -9.63 -1.48
CA GLY A 158 -21.05 -9.73 -0.07
C GLY A 158 -20.00 -9.33 0.97
N LEU A 159 -18.70 -9.45 0.64
CA LEU A 159 -17.59 -9.11 1.55
C LEU A 159 -17.08 -7.68 1.36
N LEU A 160 -17.47 -7.03 0.25
CA LEU A 160 -17.06 -5.68 -0.11
C LEU A 160 -17.43 -4.62 0.93
N PRO A 161 -18.64 -4.59 1.53
CA PRO A 161 -19.01 -3.54 2.49
C PRO A 161 -18.14 -3.56 3.75
N GLN A 162 -17.81 -4.76 4.23
CA GLN A 162 -16.96 -4.95 5.41
C GLN A 162 -15.49 -4.61 5.12
N LEU A 163 -15.00 -4.97 3.93
CA LEU A 163 -13.67 -4.57 3.48
C LEU A 163 -13.57 -3.05 3.37
N ALA A 164 -14.51 -2.39 2.69
CA ALA A 164 -14.50 -0.95 2.47
C ALA A 164 -14.59 -0.13 3.77
N GLN A 165 -15.22 -0.66 4.82
CA GLN A 165 -15.27 -0.02 6.14
C GLN A 165 -13.95 -0.15 6.91
N ALA A 166 -13.17 -1.20 6.65
CA ALA A 166 -11.96 -1.50 7.41
C ALA A 166 -10.70 -0.85 6.82
N ILE A 167 -10.71 -0.49 5.53
CA ILE A 167 -9.49 -0.07 4.82
C ILE A 167 -9.52 1.36 4.33
#